data_AF-A0A951ZP34-F1
#
_entry.id   AF-A0A951ZP34-F1
#
_cell.length_a   1.000
_cell.length_b   1.000
_cell.length_c   1.000
_cell.angle_alpha   90.00
_cell.angle_beta   90.00
_cell.angle_gamma   90.00
#
_symmetry.space_group_name_H-M   'P 1'
#
loop_
_entity.id
_entity.type
_entity.pdbx_description
1 polymer ?
#
loop_
_entity_poly.entity_id
_entity_poly.type
_entity_poly.pdbx_seq_one_letter_code
_entity_poly.pdbx_strand_id
1 'polypeptide(L)'
;MNIKQLTVIILLLLRSLITYSQHVEFKEENFPHNKQLLKKAIGNYERGNKYYGQGFKYYEKALDSYLKAFDFNPNHALLNYQIGNIYYALNDKLQAAVYLEKAIALDPSHKETALFQLAESYHLSGQFNKAIQKYREVVLLAQRDLDKAKKKDKMALLADIRLCNLRIQQCENGLALAKDTLFVVYENLGKKVNSKYPDYTAVVNKDETLLIFTSRRL
;
A
#
# COMPACT_ATOMS: atom_id res chain seq x y z
N MET A 1 -31.08 30.48 11.34
CA MET A 1 -30.84 29.40 10.37
C MET A 1 -31.76 28.24 10.71
N ASN A 2 -32.65 27.83 9.79
CA ASN A 2 -33.63 26.77 10.10
C ASN A 2 -33.07 25.37 9.81
N ILE A 3 -33.72 24.33 10.34
CA ILE A 3 -33.26 22.94 10.21
C ILE A 3 -33.09 22.52 8.74
N LYS A 4 -33.94 23.02 7.83
CA LYS A 4 -33.83 22.75 6.38
C LYS A 4 -32.60 23.39 5.74
N GLN A 5 -32.22 24.60 6.15
CA GLN A 5 -31.00 25.27 5.69
C GLN A 5 -29.75 24.55 6.21
N LEU A 6 -29.77 24.09 7.46
CA LEU A 6 -28.66 23.34 8.05
C LEU A 6 -28.46 21.97 7.36
N THR A 7 -29.54 21.23 7.06
CA THR A 7 -29.43 19.95 6.34
C THR A 7 -28.94 20.12 4.90
N VAL A 8 -29.37 21.16 4.20
CA VAL A 8 -28.88 21.47 2.84
C VAL A 8 -27.38 21.81 2.86
N ILE A 9 -26.92 22.61 3.82
CA ILE A 9 -25.49 22.94 3.98
C ILE A 9 -24.67 21.68 4.31
N ILE A 10 -25.15 20.83 5.21
CA ILE A 10 -24.48 19.56 5.56
C ILE A 10 -24.41 18.64 4.32
N LEU A 11 -25.47 18.53 3.53
CA LEU A 11 -25.48 17.73 2.30
C LEU A 11 -24.54 18.29 1.23
N LEU A 12 -24.41 19.62 1.11
CA LEU A 12 -23.47 20.27 0.19
C LEU A 12 -22.02 20.07 0.64
N LEU A 13 -21.73 20.17 1.94
CA LEU A 13 -20.41 19.89 2.51
C LEU A 13 -20.04 18.40 2.33
N LEU A 14 -20.97 17.48 2.59
CA LEU A 14 -20.78 16.05 2.33
C LEU A 14 -20.55 15.77 0.85
N ARG A 15 -21.29 16.40 -0.07
CA ARG A 15 -21.03 16.29 -1.52
C ARG A 15 -19.65 16.79 -1.91
N SER A 16 -19.21 17.93 -1.37
CA SER A 16 -17.88 18.48 -1.64
C SER A 16 -16.75 17.57 -1.14
N LEU A 17 -16.95 16.88 -0.02
CA LEU A 17 -16.01 15.87 0.50
C LEU A 17 -15.97 14.61 -0.38
N ILE A 18 -17.09 14.20 -0.98
CA ILE A 18 -17.18 13.03 -1.86
C ILE A 18 -16.52 13.31 -3.22
N THR A 19 -16.48 14.56 -3.69
CA THR A 19 -15.86 14.90 -4.99
C THR A 19 -14.34 14.69 -5.06
N TYR A 20 -13.65 14.53 -3.93
CA TYR A 20 -12.18 14.37 -3.90
C TYR A 20 -11.68 12.92 -4.09
N SER A 21 -12.58 11.92 -4.08
CA SER A 21 -12.22 10.50 -4.10
C SER A 21 -12.92 9.70 -5.19
N GLN A 22 -13.22 10.33 -6.32
CA GLN A 22 -13.76 9.60 -7.48
C GLN A 22 -12.61 9.11 -8.36
N HIS A 23 -12.70 7.85 -8.80
CA HIS A 23 -11.84 7.31 -9.84
C HIS A 23 -11.95 8.15 -11.12
N VAL A 24 -10.82 8.53 -11.70
CA VAL A 24 -10.75 9.27 -12.97
C VAL A 24 -9.87 8.49 -13.95
N GLU A 25 -10.48 8.05 -15.06
CA GLU A 25 -9.75 7.35 -16.13
C GLU A 25 -8.95 8.32 -17.01
N PHE A 26 -7.89 7.82 -17.64
CA PHE A 26 -7.15 8.55 -18.69
C PHE A 26 -7.94 8.62 -20.01
N LYS A 27 -9.07 9.34 -20.02
CA LYS A 27 -9.89 9.59 -21.20
C LYS A 27 -9.94 11.07 -21.54
N GLU A 28 -10.03 11.40 -22.83
CA GLU A 28 -10.07 12.80 -23.30
C GLU A 28 -11.24 13.59 -22.68
N GLU A 29 -12.38 12.93 -22.47
CA GLU A 29 -13.56 13.51 -21.83
C GLU A 29 -13.28 14.06 -20.42
N ASN A 30 -12.34 13.46 -19.69
CA ASN A 30 -11.94 13.88 -18.35
C ASN A 30 -10.91 15.03 -18.38
N PHE A 31 -10.25 15.28 -19.52
CA PHE A 31 -9.16 16.25 -19.64
C PHE A 31 -9.21 17.06 -20.96
N PRO A 32 -10.32 17.76 -21.27
CA PRO A 32 -10.55 18.37 -22.58
C PRO A 32 -9.52 19.45 -22.95
N HIS A 33 -8.96 20.15 -21.96
CA HIS A 33 -7.99 21.24 -22.17
C HIS A 33 -6.52 20.79 -22.09
N ASN A 34 -6.25 19.52 -21.78
CA ASN A 34 -4.91 19.02 -21.50
C ASN A 34 -4.50 17.85 -22.41
N LYS A 35 -5.02 17.79 -23.65
CA LYS A 35 -4.84 16.64 -24.57
C LYS A 35 -3.39 16.19 -24.75
N GLN A 36 -2.46 17.15 -24.89
CA GLN A 36 -1.03 16.82 -25.05
C GLN A 36 -0.43 16.18 -23.79
N LEU A 37 -0.78 16.72 -22.61
CA LEU A 37 -0.32 16.18 -21.32
C LEU A 37 -0.97 14.83 -21.04
N LEU A 38 -2.27 14.66 -21.36
CA LEU A 38 -2.98 13.39 -21.29
C LEU A 38 -2.29 12.33 -22.16
N LYS A 39 -1.97 12.65 -23.42
CA LYS A 39 -1.24 11.74 -24.31
C LYS A 39 0.12 11.33 -23.72
N LYS A 40 0.84 12.26 -23.11
CA LYS A 40 2.11 11.98 -22.42
C LYS A 40 1.90 11.07 -21.20
N ALA A 41 0.85 11.31 -20.41
CA ALA A 41 0.50 10.50 -19.25
C ALA A 41 0.13 9.08 -19.66
N ILE A 42 -0.71 8.91 -20.70
CA ILE A 42 -1.06 7.60 -21.28
C ILE A 42 0.20 6.87 -21.75
N GLY A 43 1.08 7.54 -22.49
CA GLY A 43 2.33 6.91 -22.95
C GLY A 43 3.25 6.48 -21.82
N ASN A 44 3.29 7.22 -20.70
CA ASN A 44 4.02 6.81 -19.50
C ASN A 44 3.33 5.63 -18.79
N TYR A 45 2.01 5.64 -18.70
CA TYR A 45 1.22 4.54 -18.13
C TYR A 45 1.42 3.24 -18.91
N GLU A 46 1.33 3.27 -20.24
CA GLU A 46 1.56 2.13 -21.11
C GLU A 46 3.00 1.61 -21.04
N ARG A 47 3.98 2.52 -20.97
CA ARG A 47 5.38 2.14 -20.75
C ARG A 47 5.56 1.46 -19.39
N GLY A 48 4.90 1.97 -18.35
CA GLY A 48 4.85 1.35 -17.03
C GLY A 48 4.30 -0.07 -17.10
N ASN A 49 3.15 -0.26 -17.76
CA ASN A 49 2.54 -1.58 -17.99
C ASN A 49 3.49 -2.54 -18.72
N LYS A 50 4.19 -2.05 -19.75
CA LYS A 50 5.18 -2.85 -20.49
C LYS A 50 6.33 -3.30 -19.61
N TYR A 51 6.88 -2.43 -18.77
CA TYR A 51 7.95 -2.82 -17.83
C TYR A 51 7.43 -3.75 -16.74
N TYR A 52 6.26 -3.46 -16.19
CA TYR A 52 5.63 -4.28 -15.15
C TYR A 52 5.40 -5.72 -15.62
N GLY A 53 4.90 -5.89 -16.85
CA GLY A 53 4.70 -7.20 -17.47
C GLY A 53 5.99 -8.00 -17.75
N GLN A 54 7.17 -7.36 -17.74
CA GLN A 54 8.46 -8.04 -17.86
C GLN A 54 8.96 -8.61 -16.51
N GLY A 55 8.23 -8.37 -15.43
CA GLY A 55 8.49 -8.96 -14.11
C GLY A 55 9.44 -8.15 -13.23
N PHE A 56 9.77 -8.75 -12.08
CA PHE A 56 10.40 -8.09 -10.93
C PHE A 56 11.65 -7.27 -11.26
N LYS A 57 12.51 -7.77 -12.18
CA LYS A 57 13.74 -7.07 -12.61
C LYS A 57 13.49 -5.67 -13.17
N TYR A 58 12.29 -5.41 -13.69
CA TYR A 58 11.92 -4.14 -14.33
C TYR A 58 10.98 -3.28 -13.47
N TYR A 59 10.70 -3.67 -12.23
CA TYR A 59 9.77 -2.95 -11.36
C TYR A 59 10.22 -1.52 -11.06
N GLU A 60 11.52 -1.25 -10.89
CA GLU A 60 12.00 0.15 -10.73
C GLU A 60 11.71 1.01 -11.97
N LYS A 61 11.84 0.46 -13.19
CA LYS A 61 11.52 1.18 -14.44
C LYS A 61 10.01 1.36 -14.65
N ALA A 62 9.23 0.36 -14.24
CA ALA A 62 7.77 0.45 -14.23
C ALA A 62 7.33 1.56 -13.28
N LEU A 63 7.89 1.60 -12.08
CA LEU A 63 7.61 2.61 -11.06
C LEU A 63 7.92 4.03 -11.56
N ASP A 64 9.10 4.26 -12.13
CA ASP A 64 9.46 5.57 -12.72
C ASP A 64 8.45 6.03 -13.79
N SER A 65 8.02 5.11 -14.66
CA SER A 65 7.03 5.42 -15.70
C SER A 65 5.64 5.68 -15.11
N TYR A 66 5.22 4.89 -14.13
CA TYR A 66 3.94 5.06 -13.47
C TYR A 66 3.87 6.35 -12.64
N LEU A 67 4.94 6.74 -11.94
CA LEU A 67 4.98 7.99 -11.18
C LEU A 67 4.81 9.21 -12.11
N LYS A 68 5.42 9.18 -13.30
CA LYS A 68 5.20 10.22 -14.33
C LYS A 68 3.77 10.30 -14.84
N ALA A 69 3.04 9.19 -14.86
CA ALA A 69 1.61 9.17 -15.19
C ALA A 69 0.76 9.65 -14.00
N PHE A 70 1.16 9.28 -12.78
CA PHE A 70 0.51 9.65 -11.53
C PHE A 70 0.55 11.16 -11.29
N ASP A 71 1.67 11.83 -11.61
CA ASP A 71 1.81 13.29 -11.50
C ASP A 71 0.75 14.06 -12.29
N PHE A 72 0.22 13.46 -13.37
CA PHE A 72 -0.87 14.06 -14.15
C PHE A 72 -2.25 13.77 -13.55
N ASN A 73 -2.49 12.54 -13.09
CA ASN A 73 -3.77 12.13 -12.51
C ASN A 73 -3.56 11.18 -11.32
N PRO A 74 -3.54 11.70 -10.08
CA PRO A 74 -3.39 10.89 -8.88
C PRO A 74 -4.66 10.11 -8.51
N ASN A 75 -5.79 10.38 -9.17
CA ASN A 75 -7.10 9.76 -8.88
C ASN A 75 -7.42 8.59 -9.84
N HIS A 76 -6.42 7.97 -10.45
CA HIS A 76 -6.60 6.74 -11.22
C HIS A 76 -6.39 5.51 -10.35
N ALA A 77 -7.46 4.76 -10.03
CA ALA A 77 -7.41 3.67 -9.05
C ALA A 77 -6.44 2.54 -9.43
N LEU A 78 -6.52 2.03 -10.68
CA LEU A 78 -5.65 0.95 -11.14
C LEU A 78 -4.16 1.34 -11.15
N LEU A 79 -3.84 2.58 -11.52
CA LEU A 79 -2.47 3.10 -11.46
C LEU A 79 -1.95 3.14 -10.02
N ASN A 80 -2.76 3.64 -9.08
CA ASN A 80 -2.42 3.60 -7.66
C ASN A 80 -2.19 2.15 -7.18
N TYR A 81 -3.06 1.20 -7.58
CA TYR A 81 -2.89 -0.21 -7.23
C TYR A 81 -1.57 -0.77 -7.78
N GLN A 82 -1.23 -0.49 -9.04
CA GLN A 82 0.02 -0.96 -9.66
C GLN A 82 1.26 -0.37 -8.98
N ILE A 83 1.25 0.94 -8.67
CA ILE A 83 2.33 1.59 -7.92
C ILE A 83 2.48 0.97 -6.53
N GLY A 84 1.36 0.80 -5.81
CA GLY A 84 1.35 0.19 -4.48
C GLY A 84 1.86 -1.24 -4.49
N ASN A 85 1.46 -2.05 -5.48
CA ASN A 85 1.93 -3.42 -5.63
C ASN A 85 3.44 -3.49 -5.96
N ILE A 86 3.96 -2.55 -6.76
CA ILE A 86 5.40 -2.46 -7.01
C ILE A 86 6.16 -2.11 -5.72
N TYR A 87 5.73 -1.08 -4.99
CA TYR A 87 6.37 -0.76 -3.70
C TYR A 87 6.30 -1.92 -2.71
N TYR A 88 5.16 -2.63 -2.67
CA TYR A 88 5.02 -3.83 -1.87
C TYR A 88 6.05 -4.89 -2.28
N ALA A 89 6.21 -5.16 -3.58
CA ALA A 89 7.20 -6.12 -4.08
C ALA A 89 8.65 -5.69 -3.82
N LEU A 90 8.95 -4.39 -3.93
CA LEU A 90 10.27 -3.81 -3.65
C LEU A 90 10.55 -3.63 -2.14
N ASN A 91 9.66 -4.13 -1.29
CA ASN A 91 9.77 -4.11 0.17
C ASN A 91 9.70 -2.70 0.81
N ASP A 92 9.23 -1.68 0.08
CA ASP A 92 8.89 -0.37 0.65
C ASP A 92 7.43 -0.39 1.12
N LYS A 93 7.23 -0.92 2.32
CA LYS A 93 5.90 -1.15 2.90
C LYS A 93 5.19 0.14 3.30
N LEU A 94 5.94 1.21 3.61
CA LEU A 94 5.37 2.51 3.91
C LEU A 94 4.72 3.13 2.67
N GLN A 95 5.44 3.17 1.54
CA GLN A 95 4.89 3.68 0.28
C GLN A 95 3.77 2.77 -0.23
N ALA A 96 3.95 1.45 -0.16
CA ALA A 96 2.91 0.50 -0.58
C ALA A 96 1.56 0.78 0.07
N ALA A 97 1.54 1.01 1.40
CA ALA A 97 0.31 1.28 2.14
C ALA A 97 -0.42 2.53 1.61
N VAL A 98 0.30 3.61 1.31
CA VAL A 98 -0.26 4.88 0.82
C VAL A 98 -1.02 4.67 -0.50
N TYR A 99 -0.38 4.04 -1.48
CA TYR A 99 -0.97 3.85 -2.81
C TYR A 99 -2.07 2.79 -2.82
N LEU A 100 -1.92 1.70 -2.04
CA LEU A 100 -2.95 0.66 -1.92
C LEU A 100 -4.22 1.20 -1.23
N GLU A 101 -4.07 2.01 -0.17
CA GLU A 101 -5.21 2.65 0.50
C GLU A 101 -5.95 3.60 -0.45
N LYS A 102 -5.22 4.42 -1.21
CA LYS A 102 -5.81 5.30 -2.22
C LYS A 102 -6.51 4.51 -3.33
N ALA A 103 -5.93 3.41 -3.80
CA ALA A 103 -6.55 2.57 -4.82
C ALA A 103 -7.91 2.01 -4.36
N ILE A 104 -7.96 1.43 -3.16
CA ILE A 104 -9.19 0.86 -2.57
C ILE A 104 -10.25 1.94 -2.36
N ALA A 105 -9.85 3.15 -1.96
CA ALA A 105 -10.76 4.27 -1.74
C ALA A 105 -11.36 4.84 -3.05
N LEU A 106 -10.60 4.80 -4.14
CA LEU A 106 -11.06 5.29 -5.46
C LEU A 106 -11.94 4.27 -6.18
N ASP A 107 -11.58 2.98 -6.13
CA ASP A 107 -12.32 1.91 -6.79
C ASP A 107 -12.14 0.58 -6.02
N PRO A 108 -13.23 0.00 -5.47
CA PRO A 108 -13.16 -1.26 -4.74
C PRO A 108 -12.99 -2.50 -5.63
N SER A 109 -12.92 -2.37 -6.96
CA SER A 109 -12.82 -3.51 -7.89
C SER A 109 -11.62 -4.42 -7.62
N HIS A 110 -10.51 -3.88 -7.10
CA HIS A 110 -9.33 -4.65 -6.70
C HIS A 110 -9.18 -4.78 -5.17
N LYS A 111 -10.22 -4.46 -4.41
CA LYS A 111 -10.17 -4.41 -2.94
C LYS A 111 -9.70 -5.74 -2.37
N GLU A 112 -10.22 -6.87 -2.85
CA GLU A 112 -9.91 -8.19 -2.29
C GLU A 112 -8.40 -8.48 -2.30
N THR A 113 -7.74 -8.28 -3.44
CA THR A 113 -6.29 -8.50 -3.58
C THR A 113 -5.47 -7.41 -2.87
N ALA A 114 -5.87 -6.14 -3.00
CA ALA A 114 -5.14 -5.01 -2.43
C ALA A 114 -5.21 -4.96 -0.90
N LEU A 115 -6.28 -5.45 -0.30
CA LEU A 115 -6.54 -5.34 1.14
C LEU A 115 -5.57 -6.18 1.97
N PHE A 116 -5.25 -7.40 1.52
CA PHE A 116 -4.24 -8.23 2.20
C PHE A 116 -2.85 -7.59 2.11
N GLN A 117 -2.46 -7.10 0.93
CA GLN A 117 -1.19 -6.39 0.73
C GLN A 117 -1.12 -5.11 1.58
N LEU A 118 -2.22 -4.38 1.72
CA LEU A 118 -2.31 -3.21 2.59
C LEU A 118 -2.14 -3.59 4.07
N ALA A 119 -2.79 -4.68 4.52
CA ALA A 119 -2.65 -5.18 5.88
C ALA A 119 -1.20 -5.58 6.19
N GLU A 120 -0.53 -6.31 5.29
CA GLU A 120 0.88 -6.65 5.42
C GLU A 120 1.80 -5.43 5.35
N SER A 121 1.47 -4.45 4.51
CA SER A 121 2.23 -3.20 4.42
C SER A 121 2.18 -2.43 5.73
N TYR A 122 1.00 -2.35 6.37
CA TYR A 122 0.87 -1.78 7.71
C TYR A 122 1.60 -2.60 8.77
N HIS A 123 1.51 -3.93 8.72
CA HIS A 123 2.17 -4.82 9.68
C HIS A 123 3.68 -4.63 9.65
N LEU A 124 4.28 -4.74 8.47
CA LEU A 124 5.73 -4.71 8.28
C LEU A 124 6.32 -3.29 8.39
N SER A 125 5.48 -2.25 8.35
CA SER A 125 5.89 -0.87 8.68
C SER A 125 5.62 -0.48 10.14
N GLY A 126 5.25 -1.44 11.00
CA GLY A 126 5.03 -1.21 12.44
C GLY A 126 3.71 -0.49 12.77
N GLN A 127 2.84 -0.25 11.79
CA GLN A 127 1.52 0.35 11.99
C GLN A 127 0.50 -0.72 12.46
N PHE A 128 0.81 -1.40 13.56
CA PHE A 128 0.13 -2.62 14.01
C PHE A 128 -1.39 -2.47 14.17
N ASN A 129 -1.87 -1.35 14.75
CA ASN A 129 -3.31 -1.12 14.89
C ASN A 129 -4.05 -1.07 13.54
N LYS A 130 -3.47 -0.38 12.54
CA LYS A 130 -4.04 -0.34 11.19
C LYS A 130 -3.97 -1.71 10.52
N ALA A 131 -2.87 -2.44 10.71
CA ALA A 131 -2.72 -3.79 10.20
C ALA A 131 -3.81 -4.74 10.73
N ILE A 132 -4.04 -4.74 12.05
CA ILE A 132 -5.09 -5.54 12.70
C ILE A 132 -6.46 -5.24 12.09
N GLN A 133 -6.80 -3.95 11.93
CA GLN A 133 -8.06 -3.55 11.31
C GLN A 133 -8.20 -4.13 9.90
N LYS A 134 -7.16 -3.99 9.06
CA LYS A 134 -7.21 -4.47 7.67
C LYS A 134 -7.22 -5.98 7.56
N TYR A 135 -6.47 -6.71 8.40
CA TYR A 135 -6.57 -8.17 8.47
C TYR A 135 -7.97 -8.63 8.88
N ARG A 136 -8.62 -7.95 9.83
CA ARG A 136 -10.02 -8.26 10.19
C ARG A 136 -10.97 -8.04 9.02
N GLU A 137 -10.77 -7.00 8.21
CA GLU A 137 -11.55 -6.81 6.99
C GLU A 137 -11.34 -7.96 5.98
N VAL A 138 -10.09 -8.46 5.81
CA VAL A 138 -9.81 -9.64 4.96
C VAL A 138 -10.54 -10.87 5.48
N VAL A 139 -10.47 -11.14 6.79
CA VAL A 139 -11.16 -12.28 7.42
C VAL A 139 -12.67 -12.20 7.21
N LEU A 140 -13.28 -11.02 7.36
CA LEU A 140 -14.71 -10.83 7.15
C LEU A 140 -15.13 -11.12 5.69
N LEU A 141 -14.32 -10.68 4.71
CA LEU A 141 -14.57 -10.99 3.30
C LEU A 141 -14.45 -12.49 3.03
N ALA A 142 -13.37 -13.12 3.50
CA ALA A 142 -13.15 -14.56 3.34
C ALA A 142 -14.26 -15.39 4.00
N GLN A 143 -14.74 -14.99 5.18
CA GLN A 143 -15.82 -15.67 5.88
C GLN A 143 -17.15 -15.56 5.13
N ARG A 144 -17.46 -14.38 4.57
CA ARG A 144 -18.64 -14.18 3.73
C ARG A 144 -18.61 -15.07 2.48
N ASP A 145 -17.43 -15.24 1.89
CA ASP A 145 -17.27 -16.01 0.66
C ASP A 145 -17.21 -17.53 0.95
N LEU A 146 -16.82 -17.93 2.16
CA LEU A 146 -16.80 -19.33 2.63
C LEU A 146 -18.19 -19.98 2.58
N ASP A 147 -19.25 -19.21 2.88
CA ASP A 147 -20.63 -19.68 2.87
C ASP A 147 -21.09 -20.07 1.45
N LYS A 148 -20.52 -19.44 0.42
CA LYS A 148 -20.87 -19.62 -1.00
C LYS A 148 -19.89 -20.53 -1.75
N ALA A 149 -18.74 -20.83 -1.16
CA ALA A 149 -17.63 -21.52 -1.81
C ALA A 149 -17.86 -23.04 -1.97
N LYS A 150 -17.32 -23.61 -3.05
CA LYS A 150 -17.23 -25.07 -3.24
C LYS A 150 -16.12 -25.63 -2.33
N LYS A 151 -16.16 -26.94 -2.04
CA LYS A 151 -15.25 -27.60 -1.06
C LYS A 151 -13.76 -27.27 -1.25
N LYS A 152 -13.28 -27.22 -2.50
CA LYS A 152 -11.86 -26.90 -2.81
C LYS A 152 -11.49 -25.45 -2.49
N ASP A 153 -12.42 -24.52 -2.70
CA ASP A 153 -12.21 -23.08 -2.51
C ASP A 153 -12.32 -22.72 -1.02
N LYS A 154 -13.11 -23.49 -0.25
CA LYS A 154 -13.19 -23.36 1.22
C LYS A 154 -11.85 -23.55 1.92
N MET A 155 -11.01 -24.46 1.44
CA MET A 155 -9.71 -24.72 2.06
C MET A 155 -8.77 -23.51 1.92
N ALA A 156 -8.76 -22.87 0.75
CA ALA A 156 -7.97 -21.66 0.53
C ALA A 156 -8.44 -20.52 1.44
N LEU A 157 -9.75 -20.28 1.50
CA LEU A 157 -10.33 -19.26 2.38
C LEU A 157 -10.01 -19.50 3.86
N LEU A 158 -10.10 -20.75 4.33
CA LEU A 158 -9.73 -21.11 5.70
C LEU A 158 -8.23 -20.91 5.97
N ALA A 159 -7.36 -21.16 4.98
CA ALA A 159 -5.94 -20.90 5.09
C ALA A 159 -5.65 -19.38 5.18
N ASP A 160 -6.34 -18.56 4.38
CA ASP A 160 -6.22 -17.11 4.42
C ASP A 160 -6.70 -16.54 5.77
N ILE A 161 -7.83 -17.04 6.28
CA ILE A 161 -8.34 -16.67 7.61
C ILE A 161 -7.33 -17.03 8.71
N ARG A 162 -6.79 -18.26 8.67
CA ARG A 162 -5.77 -18.71 9.63
C ARG A 162 -4.52 -17.84 9.57
N LEU A 163 -4.05 -17.50 8.37
CA LEU A 163 -2.90 -16.63 8.17
C LEU A 163 -3.17 -15.24 8.74
N CYS A 164 -4.30 -14.62 8.43
CA CYS A 164 -4.67 -13.30 8.93
C CYS A 164 -4.75 -13.28 10.46
N ASN A 165 -5.33 -14.31 11.09
CA ASN A 165 -5.38 -14.41 12.55
C ASN A 165 -3.99 -14.53 13.18
N LEU A 166 -3.09 -15.31 12.57
CA LEU A 166 -1.69 -15.35 12.99
C LEU A 166 -1.02 -13.97 12.88
N ARG A 167 -1.25 -13.23 11.78
CA ARG A 167 -0.71 -11.89 11.60
C ARG A 167 -1.27 -10.89 12.61
N ILE A 168 -2.56 -10.99 12.95
CA ILE A 168 -3.19 -10.18 14.02
C ILE A 168 -2.50 -10.45 15.36
N GLN A 169 -2.29 -11.72 15.72
CA GLN A 169 -1.57 -12.07 16.95
C GLN A 169 -0.13 -11.52 16.95
N GLN A 170 0.57 -11.57 15.81
CA GLN A 170 1.91 -10.98 15.67
C GLN A 170 1.89 -9.46 15.88
N CYS A 171 0.88 -8.77 15.34
CA CYS A 171 0.70 -7.33 15.56
C CYS A 171 0.38 -7.01 17.02
N GLU A 172 -0.45 -7.81 17.69
CA GLU A 172 -0.77 -7.66 19.11
C GLU A 172 0.47 -7.87 19.99
N ASN A 173 1.29 -8.87 19.66
CA ASN A 173 2.60 -9.08 20.30
C ASN A 173 3.52 -7.88 20.07
N GLY A 174 3.58 -7.36 18.84
CA GLY A 174 4.35 -6.16 18.50
C GLY A 174 3.91 -4.94 19.31
N LEU A 175 2.61 -4.74 19.50
CA LEU A 175 2.06 -3.69 20.36
C LEU A 175 2.42 -3.89 21.83
N ALA A 176 2.42 -5.14 22.32
CA ALA A 176 2.80 -5.44 23.69
C ALA A 176 4.29 -5.15 23.94
N LEU A 177 5.16 -5.60 23.03
CA LEU A 177 6.60 -5.33 23.09
C LEU A 177 6.90 -3.83 22.97
N ALA A 178 6.17 -3.10 22.12
CA ALA A 178 6.36 -1.67 21.93
C ALA A 178 6.14 -0.85 23.22
N LYS A 179 5.33 -1.35 24.18
CA LYS A 179 5.09 -0.69 25.47
C LYS A 179 6.31 -0.68 26.38
N ASP A 180 7.22 -1.64 26.19
CA ASP A 180 8.41 -1.85 27.02
C ASP A 180 9.66 -1.70 26.15
N THR A 181 9.75 -0.57 25.43
CA THR A 181 10.89 -0.28 24.55
C THR A 181 11.83 0.74 25.18
N LEU A 182 13.13 0.49 25.02
CA LEU A 182 14.15 1.49 25.24
C LEU A 182 14.03 2.57 24.15
N PHE A 183 14.10 3.84 24.56
CA PHE A 183 14.21 4.94 23.62
C PHE A 183 15.55 4.85 22.89
N VAL A 184 15.51 4.59 21.58
CA VAL A 184 16.69 4.54 20.72
C VAL A 184 16.53 5.57 19.60
N VAL A 185 17.57 6.38 19.38
CA VAL A 185 17.63 7.32 18.26
C VAL A 185 18.43 6.67 17.13
N TYR A 186 17.84 6.63 15.94
CA TYR A 186 18.53 6.21 14.72
C TYR A 186 18.92 7.45 13.93
N GLU A 187 20.21 7.72 13.82
CA GLU A 187 20.73 8.79 12.97
C GLU A 187 21.22 8.22 11.64
N ASN A 188 20.76 8.82 10.54
CA ASN A 188 21.30 8.54 9.22
C ASN A 188 22.63 9.30 9.07
N LEU A 189 23.74 8.56 9.04
CA LEU A 189 25.11 9.06 8.93
C LEU A 189 25.50 9.44 7.49
N GLY A 190 24.53 9.45 6.57
CA GLY A 190 24.69 9.85 5.18
C GLY A 190 25.15 8.72 4.28
N LYS A 191 25.14 9.00 2.96
CA LYS A 191 25.36 8.02 1.89
C LYS A 191 26.74 7.33 1.89
N LYS A 192 27.71 7.82 2.69
CA LYS A 192 29.01 7.17 2.86
C LYS A 192 28.93 5.94 3.76
N VAL A 193 28.01 5.94 4.71
CA VAL A 193 27.82 4.87 5.71
C VAL A 193 26.55 4.10 5.40
N ASN A 194 25.41 4.79 5.29
CA ASN A 194 24.12 4.16 5.00
C ASN A 194 23.94 3.91 3.50
N SER A 195 23.34 2.78 3.17
CA SER A 195 22.93 2.43 1.82
C SER A 195 21.41 2.43 1.70
N LYS A 196 20.89 2.46 0.46
CA LYS A 196 19.44 2.27 0.20
C LYS A 196 19.02 0.80 0.32
N TYR A 197 19.98 -0.12 0.47
CA TYR A 197 19.73 -1.56 0.53
C TYR A 197 19.65 -2.02 1.97
N PRO A 198 18.93 -3.12 2.26
CA PRO A 198 18.84 -3.66 3.60
C PRO A 198 20.23 -4.06 4.11
N ASP A 199 20.50 -3.69 5.36
CA ASP A 199 21.61 -4.25 6.12
C ASP A 199 21.21 -5.64 6.64
N TYR A 200 22.08 -6.62 6.45
CA TYR A 200 21.87 -7.99 6.91
C TYR A 200 22.58 -8.22 8.24
N THR A 201 22.05 -9.23 8.96
CA THR A 201 22.41 -9.74 10.29
C THR A 201 23.54 -8.99 10.97
N ALA A 202 23.16 -8.25 12.02
CA ALA A 202 24.14 -7.60 12.86
C ALA A 202 25.02 -8.65 13.56
N VAL A 203 26.33 -8.47 13.50
CA VAL A 203 27.31 -9.28 14.22
C VAL A 203 27.76 -8.48 15.43
N VAL A 204 27.58 -9.06 16.61
CA VAL A 204 28.07 -8.49 17.85
C VAL A 204 29.46 -9.07 18.13
N ASN A 205 30.42 -8.24 18.55
CA ASN A 205 31.69 -8.75 19.06
C ASN A 205 31.50 -9.42 20.44
N LYS A 206 32.50 -10.18 20.89
CA LYS A 206 32.41 -11.07 22.06
C LYS A 206 31.98 -10.38 23.36
N ASP A 207 32.34 -9.11 23.54
CA ASP A 207 32.05 -8.34 24.75
C ASP A 207 30.83 -7.43 24.61
N GLU A 208 30.05 -7.58 23.54
CA GLU A 208 28.82 -6.81 23.29
C GLU A 208 29.00 -5.29 23.16
N THR A 209 30.23 -4.84 22.88
CA THR A 209 30.57 -3.41 22.75
C THR A 209 30.50 -2.88 21.31
N LEU A 210 30.51 -3.75 20.31
CA LEU A 210 30.51 -3.40 18.89
C LEU A 210 29.45 -4.20 18.14
N LEU A 211 28.59 -3.48 17.42
CA LEU A 211 27.57 -4.01 16.52
C LEU A 211 27.96 -3.70 15.07
N ILE A 212 28.23 -4.73 14.26
CA ILE A 212 28.60 -4.60 12.84
C ILE A 212 27.44 -5.05 11.98
N PHE A 213 26.98 -4.19 11.06
CA PHE A 213 25.99 -4.55 10.05
C PHE A 213 26.69 -4.92 8.73
N THR A 214 26.25 -6.00 8.08
CA THR A 214 26.77 -6.38 6.75
C THR A 214 25.77 -5.98 5.66
N SER A 215 26.10 -4.96 4.87
CA SER A 215 25.24 -4.52 3.76
C SER A 215 25.58 -5.29 2.48
N ARG A 216 24.60 -5.89 1.79
CA ARG A 216 24.83 -6.43 0.45
C ARG A 216 24.77 -5.28 -0.57
N ARG A 217 25.94 -4.74 -0.92
CA ARG A 217 26.09 -3.70 -1.95
C ARG A 217 26.29 -4.41 -3.29
N LEU A 218 25.21 -4.62 -4.06
CA LEU A 218 25.27 -5.05 -5.46
C LEU A 218 25.19 -3.84 -6.38
#